data_AF-A0A936XLS2-F1
#
_entry.id   AF-A0A936XLS2-F1
#
_cell.length_a   1.000
_cell.length_b   1.000
_cell.length_c   1.000
_cell.angle_alpha   90.00
_cell.angle_beta   90.00
_cell.angle_gamma   90.00
#
_symmetry.space_group_name_H-M   'P 1'
#
loop_
_entity.id
_entity.type
_entity.pdbx_description
1 polymer ?
#
loop_
_entity_poly.entity_id
_entity_poly.type
_entity_poly.pdbx_seq_one_letter_code
_entity_poly.pdbx_strand_id
1 'polypeptide(L)'
;MPFDINDLSNKIIRLAIKVHRSLGPGLLESSYKECLFYEICKAGYFAEKEKDLPLIYEEVKLDIGYRIDILVENKVIIEIKSIESFTDIHSAQVLTYLKLSGNRLGLLLNFNVKLLKDGVKRLVL
;
A
#
# COMPACT_ATOMS: atom_id res chain seq x y z
N MET A 1 -7.64 18.55 15.43
CA MET A 1 -6.28 18.02 15.71
C MET A 1 -5.63 17.67 14.39
N PRO A 2 -4.34 17.98 14.18
CA PRO A 2 -3.67 17.57 12.95
C PRO A 2 -3.65 16.05 12.87
N PHE A 3 -4.13 15.53 11.75
CA PHE A 3 -4.13 14.11 11.44
C PHE A 3 -2.68 13.60 11.35
N ASP A 4 -2.24 12.78 12.31
CA ASP A 4 -0.88 12.23 12.31
C ASP A 4 -0.78 11.06 11.34
N ILE A 5 0.03 11.23 10.30
CA ILE A 5 0.28 10.21 9.28
C ILE A 5 0.97 8.96 9.87
N ASN A 6 1.72 9.11 10.96
CA ASN A 6 2.32 7.99 11.67
C ASN A 6 1.24 7.12 12.32
N ASP A 7 0.29 7.75 13.00
CA ASP A 7 -0.85 7.06 13.61
C ASP A 7 -1.69 6.35 12.54
N LEU A 8 -2.00 7.01 11.42
CA LEU A 8 -2.68 6.36 10.29
C LEU A 8 -1.92 5.13 9.80
N SER A 9 -0.62 5.24 9.55
CA SER A 9 0.20 4.11 9.05
C SER A 9 0.21 2.93 10.03
N ASN A 10 0.28 3.20 11.34
CA ASN A 10 0.25 2.18 12.38
C ASN A 10 -1.11 1.48 12.43
N LYS A 11 -2.21 2.22 12.25
CA LYS A 11 -3.56 1.66 12.18
C LYS A 11 -3.74 0.78 10.94
N ILE A 12 -3.26 1.22 9.77
CA ILE A 12 -3.26 0.41 8.55
C ILE A 12 -2.50 -0.91 8.76
N ILE A 13 -1.31 -0.86 9.36
CA ILE A 13 -0.52 -2.08 9.67
C ILE A 13 -1.31 -3.02 10.59
N ARG A 14 -2.01 -2.51 11.61
CA ARG A 14 -2.85 -3.33 12.49
C ARG A 14 -4.01 -4.01 11.74
N LEU A 15 -4.64 -3.30 10.80
CA LEU A 15 -5.68 -3.87 9.94
C LEU A 15 -5.10 -4.95 9.01
N ALA A 16 -3.93 -4.72 8.43
CA ALA A 16 -3.24 -5.73 7.63
C ALA A 16 -2.90 -6.97 8.47
N ILE A 17 -2.41 -6.80 9.71
CA ILE A 17 -2.15 -7.91 10.64
C ILE A 17 -3.43 -8.70 10.93
N LYS A 18 -4.57 -8.02 11.09
CA LYS A 18 -5.87 -8.67 11.28
C LYS A 18 -6.23 -9.55 10.07
N VAL A 19 -6.08 -9.02 8.85
CA VAL A 19 -6.30 -9.78 7.61
C VAL A 19 -5.39 -11.01 7.54
N HIS A 20 -4.08 -10.83 7.74
CA HIS A 20 -3.11 -11.93 7.71
C HIS A 20 -3.39 -13.00 8.76
N ARG A 21 -3.76 -12.62 9.99
CA ARG A 21 -4.15 -13.57 11.05
C ARG A 21 -5.40 -14.37 10.69
N SER A 22 -6.33 -13.78 9.96
CA SER A 22 -7.58 -14.43 9.58
C SER A 22 -7.42 -15.40 8.41
N LEU A 23 -6.53 -15.09 7.47
CA LEU A 23 -6.42 -15.81 6.20
C LEU A 23 -5.18 -16.71 6.11
N GLY A 24 -4.14 -16.39 6.88
CA GLY A 24 -2.81 -16.98 6.70
C GLY A 24 -2.13 -16.54 5.39
N PRO A 25 -0.90 -17.02 5.15
CA PRO A 25 -0.20 -16.83 3.88
C PRO A 25 -0.72 -17.77 2.78
N GLY A 26 -0.32 -17.53 1.52
CA GLY A 26 -0.59 -18.44 0.38
C GLY A 26 -1.70 -18.00 -0.58
N LEU A 27 -2.41 -16.92 -0.30
CA LEU A 27 -3.38 -16.33 -1.23
C LEU A 27 -2.72 -15.41 -2.27
N LEU A 28 -3.49 -15.09 -3.32
CA LEU A 28 -3.10 -14.11 -4.33
C LEU A 28 -3.08 -12.69 -3.75
N GLU A 29 -2.26 -11.81 -4.34
CA GLU A 29 -2.20 -10.38 -3.99
C GLU A 29 -3.57 -9.71 -4.05
N SER A 30 -4.37 -10.04 -5.07
CA SER A 30 -5.73 -9.54 -5.24
C SER A 30 -6.63 -9.86 -4.04
N SER A 31 -6.52 -11.06 -3.47
CA SER A 31 -7.30 -11.45 -2.29
C SER A 31 -6.95 -10.60 -1.07
N TYR A 32 -5.66 -10.39 -0.79
CA TYR A 32 -5.25 -9.53 0.33
C TYR A 32 -5.62 -8.07 0.11
N LYS A 33 -5.54 -7.59 -1.13
CA LYS A 33 -5.97 -6.25 -1.52
C LYS A 33 -7.43 -6.02 -1.20
N GLU A 34 -8.31 -6.92 -1.60
CA GLU A 34 -9.74 -6.79 -1.30
C GLU A 34 -10.03 -6.82 0.20
N CYS A 35 -9.42 -7.75 0.93
CA CYS A 35 -9.66 -7.87 2.36
C CYS A 35 -9.13 -6.66 3.15
N LEU A 36 -7.93 -6.17 2.79
CA LEU A 36 -7.35 -5.00 3.44
C LEU A 36 -8.14 -3.72 3.11
N PHE A 37 -8.54 -3.54 1.86
CA PHE A 37 -9.40 -2.43 1.45
C PHE A 37 -10.72 -2.42 2.25
N TYR A 38 -11.38 -3.58 2.36
CA TYR A 38 -12.59 -3.73 3.17
C TYR A 38 -12.36 -3.35 4.64
N GLU A 39 -11.29 -3.83 5.26
CA GLU A 39 -10.99 -3.52 6.67
C GLU A 39 -10.66 -2.04 6.92
N ILE A 40 -10.00 -1.37 5.96
CA ILE A 40 -9.72 0.07 6.01
C ILE A 40 -11.02 0.88 5.95
N CYS A 41 -11.87 0.59 4.97
CA CYS A 41 -13.17 1.27 4.82
C CYS A 41 -14.09 1.00 6.01
N LYS A 42 -14.12 -0.24 6.52
CA LYS A 42 -14.87 -0.63 7.71
C LYS A 42 -14.40 0.09 8.97
N ALA A 43 -13.12 0.43 9.05
CA ALA A 43 -12.56 1.24 10.14
C ALA A 43 -12.86 2.75 10.00
N GLY A 44 -13.60 3.16 8.98
CA GLY A 44 -14.06 4.54 8.76
C GLY A 44 -13.07 5.43 8.01
N TYR A 45 -12.03 4.87 7.39
CA TYR A 45 -11.08 5.63 6.57
C TYR A 45 -11.56 5.69 5.12
N PHE A 46 -11.36 6.85 4.50
CA PHE A 46 -11.45 6.97 3.06
C PHE A 46 -10.29 6.23 2.40
N ALA A 47 -10.61 5.37 1.43
CA ALA A 47 -9.61 4.68 0.62
C ALA A 47 -10.07 4.55 -0.82
N GLU A 48 -9.13 4.65 -1.74
CA GLU A 48 -9.29 4.31 -3.15
C GLU A 48 -8.42 3.09 -3.44
N LYS A 49 -8.93 2.13 -4.20
CA LYS A 49 -8.22 0.93 -4.63
C LYS A 49 -7.97 1.01 -6.13
N GLU A 50 -6.83 0.50 -6.59
CA GLU A 50 -6.44 0.52 -8.01
C GLU A 50 -6.45 1.95 -8.58
N LYS A 51 -5.96 2.90 -7.78
CA LYS A 51 -5.92 4.31 -8.15
C LYS A 51 -4.91 4.52 -9.28
N ASP A 52 -5.40 4.94 -10.43
CA ASP A 52 -4.54 5.30 -11.56
C ASP A 52 -3.63 6.49 -11.18
N LEU A 53 -2.37 6.38 -11.56
CA LEU A 53 -1.33 7.36 -11.30
C LEU A 53 -0.67 7.76 -12.63
N PRO A 54 -0.95 8.97 -13.13
CA PRO A 54 -0.38 9.44 -14.38
C PRO A 54 1.14 9.56 -14.32
N LEU A 55 1.80 9.29 -15.45
CA LEU A 55 3.21 9.58 -15.68
C LEU A 55 3.31 10.65 -16.76
N ILE A 56 4.02 11.74 -16.47
CA ILE A 56 4.32 12.79 -17.44
C ILE A 56 5.80 12.69 -17.79
N TYR A 57 6.09 12.46 -19.07
CA TYR A 57 7.44 12.48 -19.63
C TYR A 57 7.48 13.57 -20.72
N GLU A 58 8.07 14.72 -20.39
CA GLU A 58 8.03 15.92 -21.25
C GLU A 58 6.58 16.25 -21.66
N GLU A 59 6.30 16.37 -22.96
CA GLU A 59 4.94 16.55 -23.50
C GLU A 59 4.06 15.29 -23.49
N VAL A 60 4.61 14.10 -23.24
CA VAL A 60 3.86 12.83 -23.27
C VAL A 60 3.22 12.57 -21.91
N LYS A 61 1.89 12.61 -21.88
CA LYS A 61 1.09 12.22 -20.72
C LYS A 61 0.55 10.80 -20.88
N LEU A 62 1.00 9.90 -20.01
CA LEU A 62 0.43 8.57 -19.83
C LEU A 62 -0.62 8.67 -18.72
N ASP A 63 -1.90 8.71 -19.08
CA ASP A 63 -3.00 8.85 -18.11
C ASP A 63 -3.02 7.72 -17.07
N ILE A 64 -2.61 6.52 -17.48
CA ILE A 64 -2.42 5.35 -16.60
C ILE A 64 -0.97 4.86 -16.77
N GLY A 65 -0.02 5.62 -16.23
CA GLY A 65 1.38 5.22 -16.19
C GLY A 65 1.64 4.14 -15.13
N TYR A 66 0.92 4.24 -14.01
CA TYR A 66 0.99 3.30 -12.90
C TYR A 66 -0.38 3.15 -12.24
N ARG A 67 -0.49 2.16 -11.35
CA ARG A 67 -1.69 1.89 -10.57
C ARG A 67 -1.30 1.57 -9.12
N ILE A 68 -1.73 2.42 -8.20
CA ILE A 68 -1.55 2.23 -6.76
C ILE A 68 -2.56 1.19 -6.29
N ASP A 69 -2.12 0.17 -5.56
CA ASP A 69 -3.03 -0.85 -5.01
C ASP A 69 -4.09 -0.23 -4.10
N ILE A 70 -3.69 0.53 -3.07
CA ILE A 70 -4.60 1.28 -2.19
C ILE A 70 -4.00 2.63 -1.79
N LEU A 71 -4.77 3.71 -1.93
CA LEU A 71 -4.46 5.05 -1.40
C LEU A 71 -5.43 5.38 -0.27
N VAL A 72 -4.91 5.60 0.94
CA VAL A 72 -5.71 5.87 2.14
C VAL A 72 -5.61 7.34 2.54
N GLU A 73 -6.76 7.99 2.75
CA GLU A 73 -6.89 9.39 3.20
C GLU A 73 -6.10 10.39 2.34
N ASN A 74 -5.87 10.06 1.06
CA ASN A 74 -4.99 10.79 0.14
C ASN A 74 -3.58 11.05 0.71
N LYS A 75 -3.10 10.18 1.61
CA LYS A 75 -1.88 10.38 2.40
C LYS A 75 -0.91 9.20 2.39
N VAL A 76 -1.45 7.98 2.49
CA VAL A 76 -0.64 6.76 2.63
C VAL A 76 -0.90 5.84 1.45
N ILE A 77 0.17 5.52 0.74
CA ILE A 77 0.16 4.53 -0.35
C ILE A 77 0.41 3.15 0.25
N ILE A 78 -0.34 2.15 -0.20
CA ILE A 78 -0.13 0.74 0.13
C ILE A 78 0.12 0.00 -1.17
N GLU A 79 1.19 -0.80 -1.19
CA GLU A 79 1.51 -1.77 -2.24
C GLU A 79 1.53 -3.16 -1.60
N ILE A 80 0.82 -4.12 -2.20
CA ILE A 80 0.64 -5.46 -1.66
C ILE A 80 1.49 -6.45 -2.44
N LYS A 81 2.09 -7.39 -1.73
CA LYS A 81 2.83 -8.51 -2.30
C LYS A 81 2.45 -9.84 -1.64
N SER A 82 2.58 -10.91 -2.41
CA SER A 82 2.50 -12.29 -1.92
C SER A 82 3.62 -13.09 -2.57
N ILE A 83 4.85 -12.81 -2.13
CA ILE A 83 6.10 -13.27 -2.76
C ILE A 83 7.06 -13.83 -1.71
N GLU A 84 8.10 -14.55 -2.12
CA GLU A 84 9.08 -15.11 -1.18
C GLU A 84 9.83 -14.02 -0.40
N SER A 85 10.31 -12.98 -1.08
CA SER A 85 11.06 -11.89 -0.45
C SER A 85 10.98 -10.59 -1.25
N PHE A 86 11.22 -9.47 -0.57
CA PHE A 86 11.36 -8.20 -1.26
C PHE A 86 12.71 -8.09 -1.99
N THR A 87 12.68 -7.43 -3.14
CA THR A 87 13.86 -6.94 -3.86
C THR A 87 13.84 -5.40 -3.86
N ASP A 88 14.94 -4.79 -4.28
CA ASP A 88 15.04 -3.33 -4.33
C ASP A 88 14.05 -2.70 -5.32
N ILE A 89 13.68 -3.41 -6.38
CA ILE A 89 12.71 -2.91 -7.37
C ILE A 89 11.32 -2.70 -6.77
N HIS A 90 10.90 -3.53 -5.82
CA HIS A 90 9.62 -3.32 -5.12
C HIS A 90 9.63 -2.03 -4.29
N SER A 91 10.78 -1.71 -3.68
CA SER A 91 10.92 -0.46 -2.92
C SER A 91 10.99 0.75 -3.86
N ALA A 92 11.72 0.62 -4.98
CA ALA A 92 11.80 1.65 -6.00
C ALA A 92 10.42 1.99 -6.59
N GLN A 93 9.57 0.99 -6.83
CA GLN A 93 8.21 1.18 -7.32
C GLN A 93 7.39 2.07 -6.37
N VAL A 94 7.38 1.76 -5.07
CA VAL A 94 6.65 2.57 -4.08
C VAL A 94 7.23 3.98 -3.97
N LEU A 95 8.57 4.13 -4.00
CA LEU A 95 9.20 5.46 -4.02
C LEU A 95 8.81 6.27 -5.25
N THR A 96 8.68 5.65 -6.42
CA THR A 96 8.15 6.29 -7.63
C THR A 96 6.70 6.76 -7.41
N TYR A 97 5.86 5.95 -6.79
CA TYR A 97 4.48 6.35 -6.49
C TYR A 97 4.42 7.56 -5.57
N LEU A 98 5.24 7.58 -4.52
CA LEU A 98 5.33 8.72 -3.61
C LEU A 98 5.79 10.00 -4.33
N LYS A 99 6.78 9.92 -5.23
CA LYS A 99 7.23 11.07 -6.03
C LYS A 99 6.12 11.61 -6.94
N LEU A 100 5.47 10.73 -7.70
CA LEU A 100 4.47 11.12 -8.70
C LEU A 100 3.16 11.63 -8.09
N SER A 101 2.76 11.08 -6.95
CA SER A 101 1.53 11.48 -6.23
C SER A 101 1.72 12.69 -5.30
N GLY A 102 2.98 13.02 -4.96
CA GLY A 102 3.29 14.00 -3.91
C GLY A 102 3.09 13.49 -2.49
N ASN A 103 2.74 12.21 -2.29
CA ASN A 103 2.64 11.59 -0.98
C ASN A 103 4.02 11.37 -0.33
N ARG A 104 4.04 11.31 1.01
CA ARG A 104 5.29 11.20 1.80
C ARG A 104 5.50 9.83 2.45
N LEU A 105 4.47 8.97 2.50
CA LEU A 105 4.53 7.69 3.19
C LEU A 105 3.93 6.57 2.35
N GLY A 106 4.71 5.51 2.15
CA GLY A 106 4.29 4.26 1.52
C GLY A 106 4.49 3.06 2.43
N LEU A 107 3.59 2.09 2.34
CA LEU A 107 3.67 0.78 2.99
C LEU A 107 3.74 -0.30 1.92
N LEU A 108 4.83 -1.06 1.93
CA LEU A 108 4.98 -2.26 1.12
C LEU A 108 4.73 -3.47 2.04
N LEU A 109 3.69 -4.24 1.74
CA LEU A 109 3.18 -5.30 2.60
C LEU A 109 3.28 -6.66 1.91
N ASN A 110 4.18 -7.53 2.35
CA ASN A 110 4.25 -8.92 1.91
C ASN A 110 3.44 -9.81 2.85
N PHE A 111 2.38 -10.42 2.33
CA PHE A 111 1.52 -11.34 3.08
C PHE A 111 2.04 -12.78 3.07
N ASN A 112 3.02 -13.13 2.22
CA ASN A 112 3.62 -14.46 2.19
C ASN A 112 4.76 -14.61 3.21
N VAL A 113 4.41 -14.40 4.48
CA VAL A 113 5.33 -14.50 5.63
C VAL A 113 4.63 -15.21 6.80
N LYS A 114 5.41 -15.75 7.75
CA LYS A 114 4.86 -16.40 8.95
C LYS A 114 4.15 -15.40 9.87
N LEU A 115 4.71 -14.21 10.06
CA LEU A 115 4.12 -13.12 10.83
C LEU A 115 4.15 -11.87 9.97
N LEU A 116 3.01 -11.19 9.78
CA LEU A 116 2.96 -10.04 8.88
C LEU A 116 3.96 -8.93 9.23
N LYS A 117 4.29 -8.74 10.52
CA LYS A 117 5.29 -7.75 10.96
C LYS A 117 6.65 -7.90 10.24
N ASP A 118 7.00 -9.12 9.84
CA ASP A 118 8.26 -9.43 9.14
C ASP A 118 8.16 -9.13 7.62
N GLY A 119 6.93 -8.95 7.12
CA GLY A 119 6.61 -8.56 5.75
C GLY A 119 6.22 -7.08 5.59
N VAL A 120 6.41 -6.24 6.62
CA VAL A 120 6.13 -4.79 6.52
C VAL A 120 7.41 -4.02 6.22
N LYS A 121 7.41 -3.26 5.12
CA LYS A 121 8.43 -2.25 4.85
C LYS A 121 7.78 -0.88 4.71
N ARG A 122 8.26 0.07 5.51
CA ARG A 122 7.81 1.47 5.50
C ARG A 122 8.80 2.32 4.72
N LEU A 123 8.31 3.10 3.77
CA LEU A 123 9.09 3.97 2.90
C LEU A 123 8.63 5.41 3.06
N VAL A 124 9.59 6.33 3.19
CA VAL A 124 9.34 7.76 3.44
C VAL A 124 10.19 8.59 2.47
N LEU A 125 9.62 9.66 1.94
CA LEU A 125 10.31 10.69 1.15
C LEU A 125 10.41 12.01 1.92
#